data_AF-A0A1W9THZ8-F1
#
_entry.id   AF-A0A1W9THZ8-F1
#
_cell.length_a   1.000
_cell.length_b   1.000
_cell.length_c   1.000
_cell.angle_alpha   90.00
_cell.angle_beta   90.00
_cell.angle_gamma   90.00
#
_symmetry.space_group_name_H-M   'P 1'
#
loop_
_entity.id
_entity.type
_entity.pdbx_description
1 polymer ?
#
loop_
_entity_poly.entity_id
_entity_poly.type
_entity_poly.pdbx_seq_one_letter_code
_entity_poly.pdbx_strand_id
1 'polypeptide(L)'
;MKMLLIKRKHLEQKLKYLALHDQLTTLPNRVYLYEYSENLIKLARRKKMNLAFAYIDLKEFKTVNDTYGHDVGDHFLYEFADALKNSIRESDFPARIGGDEFIVILHDADKSKVL
;
A
#
# COMPACT_ATOMS: atom_id res chain seq x y z
N MET A 1 11.94 -31.81 15.98
CA MET A 1 11.74 -30.54 16.71
C MET A 1 12.05 -29.30 15.87
N LYS A 2 13.24 -29.15 15.25
CA LYS A 2 13.59 -27.99 14.37
C LYS A 2 12.61 -27.72 13.22
N MET A 3 12.12 -28.76 12.55
CA MET A 3 11.20 -28.62 11.41
C MET A 3 9.81 -28.06 11.80
N LEU A 4 9.34 -28.38 13.02
CA LEU A 4 8.06 -27.85 13.54
C LEU A 4 8.15 -26.35 13.83
N LEU A 5 9.29 -25.89 14.39
CA LEU A 5 9.55 -24.47 14.64
C LEU A 5 9.62 -23.66 13.34
N ILE A 6 10.25 -24.21 12.30
CA ILE A 6 10.31 -23.56 10.97
C ILE A 6 8.92 -23.45 10.35
N LYS A 7 8.12 -24.53 10.37
CA LYS A 7 6.74 -24.52 9.88
C LYS A 7 5.88 -23.48 10.59
N ARG A 8 6.00 -23.39 11.93
CA ARG A 8 5.27 -22.40 12.72
C ARG A 8 5.65 -20.97 12.33
N LYS A 9 6.94 -20.67 12.23
CA LYS A 9 7.42 -19.34 11.83
C LYS A 9 6.94 -18.94 10.44
N HIS A 10 6.96 -19.86 9.47
CA HIS A 10 6.44 -19.61 8.13
C HIS A 10 4.94 -19.32 8.13
N LEU A 11 4.16 -20.07 8.91
CA LEU A 11 2.73 -19.85 9.03
C LEU A 11 2.44 -18.48 9.68
N GLU A 12 3.16 -18.13 10.75
CA GLU A 12 3.05 -16.81 11.40
C GLU A 12 3.38 -15.67 10.42
N GLN A 13 4.45 -15.81 9.62
CA GLN A 13 4.81 -14.83 8.59
C GLN A 13 3.74 -14.70 7.51
N LYS A 14 3.19 -15.83 7.04
CA LYS A 14 2.12 -15.85 6.05
C LYS A 14 0.85 -15.20 6.58
N LEU A 15 0.45 -15.51 7.82
CA LEU A 15 -0.70 -14.90 8.47
C LEU A 15 -0.51 -13.40 8.64
N LYS A 16 0.69 -12.98 9.07
CA LYS A 16 1.02 -11.55 9.16
C LYS A 16 0.94 -10.87 7.79
N TYR A 17 1.48 -11.50 6.75
CA TYR A 17 1.41 -10.95 5.40
C TYR A 17 -0.04 -10.76 4.95
N LEU A 18 -0.88 -11.79 5.09
CA LEU A 18 -2.30 -11.75 4.73
C LEU A 18 -3.11 -10.74 5.55
N ALA A 19 -2.71 -10.50 6.80
CA ALA A 19 -3.35 -9.49 7.65
C ALA A 19 -2.98 -8.06 7.28
N LEU A 20 -1.80 -7.86 6.67
CA LEU A 20 -1.21 -6.53 6.42
C LEU A 20 -1.17 -6.14 4.94
N HIS A 21 -1.51 -7.03 4.02
CA HIS A 21 -1.49 -6.75 2.58
C HIS A 21 -2.87 -6.98 1.97
N ASP A 22 -3.18 -6.17 0.96
CA ASP A 22 -4.34 -6.35 0.11
C ASP A 22 -4.14 -7.60 -0.76
N GLN A 23 -5.16 -8.46 -0.83
CA GLN A 23 -5.01 -9.77 -1.49
C GLN A 23 -4.99 -9.66 -3.01
N LEU A 24 -5.62 -8.63 -3.58
CA LEU A 24 -5.65 -8.42 -5.02
C LEU A 24 -4.35 -7.79 -5.53
N THR A 25 -3.94 -6.68 -4.92
CA THR A 25 -2.82 -5.87 -5.41
C THR A 25 -1.48 -6.21 -4.76
N THR A 26 -1.49 -6.99 -3.67
CA THR A 26 -0.32 -7.28 -2.82
C THR A 26 0.32 -6.07 -2.15
N LEU A 27 -0.22 -4.86 -2.34
CA LEU A 27 0.23 -3.67 -1.62
C LEU A 27 -0.12 -3.78 -0.13
N PRO A 28 0.60 -3.06 0.75
CA PRO A 28 0.14 -2.81 2.10
C PRO A 28 -1.33 -2.38 2.14
N ASN A 29 -2.09 -2.98 3.04
CA ASN A 29 -3.49 -2.61 3.23
C ASN A 29 -3.61 -1.42 4.19
N ARG A 30 -4.86 -0.98 4.42
CA ARG A 30 -5.18 0.07 5.39
C ARG A 30 -4.59 -0.16 6.78
N VAL A 31 -4.63 -1.39 7.30
CA VAL A 31 -4.09 -1.70 8.64
C VAL A 31 -2.59 -1.46 8.68
N TYR A 32 -1.86 -1.97 7.68
CA TYR A 32 -0.42 -1.77 7.62
C TYR A 32 -0.05 -0.30 7.42
N LEU A 33 -0.79 0.43 6.59
CA LEU A 33 -0.60 1.87 6.41
C LEU A 33 -0.68 2.63 7.75
N TYR A 34 -1.69 2.34 8.58
CA TYR A 34 -1.82 2.94 9.90
C TYR A 34 -0.63 2.60 10.80
N GLU A 35 -0.30 1.31 10.97
CA GLU A 35 0.80 0.88 11.83
C GLU A 35 2.16 1.45 11.38
N TYR A 36 2.38 1.51 10.06
CA TYR A 36 3.58 2.05 9.47
C TYR A 36 3.68 3.56 9.66
N SER A 37 2.59 4.30 9.36
CA SER A 37 2.56 5.75 9.46
C SER A 37 2.76 6.24 10.90
N GLU A 38 2.23 5.56 11.92
CA GLU A 38 2.47 5.93 13.32
C GLU A 38 3.96 5.94 13.69
N ASN A 39 4.69 4.90 13.26
CA ASN A 39 6.12 4.78 13.50
C ASN A 39 6.92 5.79 12.67
N LEU A 40 6.51 5.99 11.41
CA LEU A 40 7.14 6.91 10.49
C LEU A 40 7.00 8.37 10.93
N ILE A 41 5.83 8.79 11.43
CA ILE A 41 5.60 10.14 11.95
C ILE A 41 6.51 10.41 13.17
N LYS A 42 6.65 9.44 14.08
CA LYS A 42 7.58 9.55 15.22
C LYS A 42 9.02 9.70 14.74
N LEU A 43 9.42 8.94 13.73
CA LEU A 43 10.76 9.04 13.12
C LEU A 43 10.99 10.40 12.45
N ALA A 44 10.02 10.86 11.65
CA ALA A 44 10.09 12.11 10.92
C ALA A 44 10.23 13.30 11.86
N ARG A 45 9.48 13.34 12.97
CA ARG A 45 9.62 14.36 14.02
C ARG A 45 11.04 14.40 14.59
N ARG A 46 11.61 13.24 14.94
CA ARG A 46 12.98 13.17 15.49
C ARG A 46 14.04 13.61 14.47
N LYS A 47 13.86 13.24 13.21
CA LYS A 47 14.81 13.54 12.13
C LYS A 47 14.56 14.87 11.41
N LYS A 48 13.51 15.60 11.78
CA LYS A 48 13.02 16.80 11.06
C LYS A 48 12.82 16.54 9.56
N MET A 49 12.36 15.33 9.21
CA MET A 49 12.06 14.92 7.84
C MET A 49 10.64 15.33 7.48
N ASN A 50 10.43 15.79 6.25
CA ASN A 50 9.09 16.06 5.74
C ASN A 50 8.46 14.79 5.21
N LEU A 51 7.18 14.61 5.49
CA LEU A 51 6.35 13.56 4.92
C LEU A 51 5.24 14.20 4.11
N ALA A 52 4.93 13.63 2.95
CA ALA A 52 3.72 13.95 2.22
C ALA A 52 2.88 12.68 2.04
N PHE A 53 1.57 12.85 2.06
CA PHE A 53 0.60 11.78 1.86
C PHE A 53 -0.19 12.12 0.59
N ALA A 54 0.00 11.35 -0.47
CA ALA A 54 -0.78 11.47 -1.68
C ALA A 54 -1.98 10.52 -1.59
N TYR A 55 -3.18 11.08 -1.66
CA TYR A 55 -4.42 10.32 -1.80
C TYR A 55 -4.79 10.20 -3.28
N ILE A 56 -5.09 8.99 -3.74
CA ILE A 56 -5.38 8.69 -5.13
C ILE A 56 -6.69 7.91 -5.19
N ASP A 57 -7.61 8.39 -6.02
CA ASP A 57 -8.91 7.80 -6.29
C ASP A 57 -9.06 7.60 -7.80
N LEU A 58 -9.36 6.38 -8.25
CA LEU A 58 -9.47 6.07 -9.68
C LEU A 58 -10.86 6.43 -10.19
N LYS A 59 -10.98 7.68 -10.67
CA LYS A 59 -12.23 8.19 -11.24
C LYS A 59 -12.86 7.20 -12.22
N GLU A 60 -14.18 7.03 -12.08
CA GLU A 60 -15.01 6.18 -12.93
C GLU A 60 -14.65 4.68 -12.88
N PHE A 61 -13.92 4.20 -11.87
CA PHE A 61 -13.66 2.76 -11.71
C PHE A 61 -14.95 1.94 -11.64
N LYS A 62 -16.02 2.48 -11.05
CA LYS A 62 -17.34 1.85 -11.09
C LYS A 62 -17.85 1.62 -12.51
N THR A 63 -17.66 2.58 -13.42
CA THR A 63 -18.03 2.45 -14.84
C THR A 63 -17.27 1.31 -15.50
N VAL A 64 -16.00 1.10 -15.15
CA VAL A 64 -15.20 -0.04 -15.63
C VAL A 64 -15.84 -1.35 -15.19
N ASN A 65 -16.18 -1.49 -13.91
CA ASN A 65 -16.87 -2.68 -13.40
C ASN A 65 -18.23 -2.90 -14.06
N ASP A 66 -19.02 -1.84 -14.20
CA ASP A 66 -20.38 -1.91 -14.75
C ASP A 66 -20.37 -2.25 -16.26
N THR A 67 -19.33 -1.84 -16.99
CA THR A 67 -19.22 -2.05 -18.46
C THR A 67 -18.50 -3.36 -18.81
N TYR A 68 -17.44 -3.71 -18.08
CA TYR A 68 -16.54 -4.81 -18.44
C TYR A 68 -16.52 -5.96 -17.43
N GLY A 69 -17.24 -5.83 -16.30
CA GLY A 69 -17.30 -6.83 -15.25
C GLY A 69 -16.19 -6.70 -14.20
N HIS A 70 -16.42 -7.30 -13.04
CA HIS A 70 -15.53 -7.22 -11.88
C HIS A 70 -14.15 -7.84 -12.14
N ASP A 71 -14.04 -8.91 -12.93
CA ASP A 71 -12.74 -9.53 -13.23
C ASP A 71 -11.81 -8.57 -13.98
N VAL A 72 -12.36 -7.74 -14.87
CA VAL A 72 -11.61 -6.70 -15.59
C VAL A 72 -11.26 -5.55 -14.66
N GLY A 73 -12.17 -5.15 -13.77
CA GLY A 73 -11.88 -4.16 -12.74
C GLY A 73 -10.76 -4.61 -11.79
N ASP A 74 -10.77 -5.87 -11.38
CA ASP A 74 -9.74 -6.44 -10.52
C ASP A 74 -8.38 -6.47 -11.22
N HIS A 75 -8.34 -6.86 -12.50
CA HIS A 75 -7.13 -6.79 -13.30
C HIS A 75 -6.63 -5.36 -13.47
N PHE A 76 -7.52 -4.40 -13.72
CA PHE A 76 -7.16 -2.98 -13.78
C PHE A 76 -6.54 -2.47 -12.48
N LEU A 77 -7.10 -2.82 -11.32
CA LEU A 77 -6.53 -2.46 -10.03
C LEU A 77 -5.16 -3.08 -9.78
N TYR A 78 -4.96 -4.33 -10.21
CA TYR A 78 -3.66 -4.99 -10.16
C TYR A 78 -2.61 -4.25 -10.99
N GLU A 79 -2.92 -3.95 -12.25
CA GLU A 79 -2.01 -3.21 -13.15
C GLU A 79 -1.74 -1.80 -12.64
N PHE A 80 -2.75 -1.11 -12.12
CA PHE A 80 -2.58 0.21 -11.51
C PHE A 80 -1.64 0.15 -10.31
N ALA A 81 -1.80 -0.85 -9.43
CA ALA A 81 -0.96 -1.01 -8.27
C ALA A 81 0.50 -1.30 -8.63
N ASP A 82 0.75 -2.12 -9.66
CA ASP A 82 2.10 -2.40 -10.15
C ASP A 82 2.73 -1.14 -10.78
N ALA A 83 1.98 -0.43 -11.63
CA ALA A 83 2.41 0.84 -12.21
C ALA A 83 2.73 1.89 -11.13
N LEU A 84 1.87 2.00 -10.10
CA LEU A 84 2.08 2.91 -8.97
C LEU A 84 3.38 2.56 -8.25
N LYS A 85 3.59 1.30 -7.90
CA LYS A 85 4.80 0.82 -7.22
C LYS A 85 6.08 1.10 -8.03
N ASN A 86 6.02 0.96 -9.35
CA ASN A 86 7.14 1.22 -10.25
C ASN A 86 7.38 2.73 -10.53
N SER A 87 6.40 3.58 -10.21
CA SER A 87 6.48 5.05 -10.42
C SER A 87 7.06 5.83 -9.24
N ILE A 88 7.19 5.19 -8.08
CA ILE A 88 7.65 5.81 -6.82
C ILE A 88 9.05 5.33 -6.44
N ARG A 89 9.67 5.99 -5.46
CA ARG A 89 10.99 5.58 -4.95
C ARG A 89 10.84 4.36 -4.06
N GLU A 90 11.91 3.57 -3.93
CA GLU A 90 11.95 2.43 -3.00
C GLU A 90 11.71 2.83 -1.53
N SER A 91 12.07 4.07 -1.17
CA SER A 91 11.80 4.61 0.16
C SER A 91 10.33 4.91 0.42
N ASP A 92 9.53 5.13 -0.62
CA ASP A 92 8.13 5.53 -0.49
C ASP A 92 7.25 4.32 -0.15
N PHE A 93 6.08 4.60 0.43
CA PHE A 93 5.19 3.54 0.93
C PHE A 93 3.83 3.61 0.24
N PRO A 94 3.59 2.77 -0.78
CA PRO A 94 2.28 2.64 -1.41
C PRO A 94 1.36 1.75 -0.56
N ALA A 95 0.07 2.05 -0.54
CA ALA A 95 -0.95 1.23 0.11
C ALA A 95 -2.28 1.34 -0.65
N ARG A 96 -3.04 0.25 -0.66
CA ARG A 96 -4.44 0.25 -1.08
C ARG A 96 -5.33 0.22 0.15
N ILE A 97 -6.22 1.20 0.29
CA ILE A 97 -7.04 1.33 1.51
C ILE A 97 -8.44 0.73 1.37
N GLY A 98 -8.91 0.55 0.14
CA GLY A 98 -10.19 -0.10 -0.20
C GLY A 98 -10.66 0.32 -1.59
N GLY A 99 -11.50 -0.50 -2.24
CA GLY A 99 -12.07 -0.15 -3.55
C GLY A 99 -10.99 0.25 -4.57
N ASP A 100 -11.13 1.45 -5.10
CA ASP A 100 -10.25 2.15 -6.03
C ASP A 100 -9.35 3.22 -5.37
N GLU A 101 -9.25 3.19 -4.05
CA GLU A 101 -8.55 4.19 -3.25
C GLU A 101 -7.14 3.72 -2.83
N PHE A 102 -6.15 4.56 -3.09
CA PHE A 102 -4.75 4.33 -2.79
C PHE A 102 -4.15 5.50 -2.01
N ILE A 103 -3.15 5.21 -1.18
CA ILE A 103 -2.33 6.20 -0.49
C ILE A 103 -0.86 5.91 -0.77
N VAL A 104 -0.09 6.96 -1.05
CA VAL A 104 1.37 6.89 -1.07
C VAL A 104 1.93 7.82 0.00
N ILE A 105 2.76 7.27 0.89
CA ILE A 105 3.57 8.08 1.79
C ILE A 105 4.92 8.36 1.15
N LEU A 106 5.15 9.63 0.83
CA LEU A 106 6.40 10.11 0.25
C LEU A 106 7.37 10.50 1.37
N HIS A 107 8.55 9.88 1.34
CA HIS A 107 9.61 10.16 2.31
C HIS A 107 10.44 11.35 1.85
N ASP A 108 10.82 12.20 2.81
CA ASP A 108 11.65 13.37 2.57
C ASP A 108 11.12 14.24 1.41
N ALA A 109 9.82 14.50 1.45
CA ALA A 109 9.14 15.24 0.40
C ALA A 109 9.62 16.70 0.37
N ASP A 110 9.90 17.18 -0.84
CA ASP A 110 10.22 18.59 -1.07
C ASP A 110 8.97 19.44 -0.87
N LYS A 111 8.99 20.34 0.12
CA LYS A 111 7.86 21.22 0.46
C LYS A 111 7.42 22.10 -0.71
N SER A 112 8.32 22.44 -1.63
CA SER A 112 8.00 23.29 -2.78
C SER A 112 7.16 22.58 -3.85
N LYS A 113 7.07 21.25 -3.78
CA LYS A 113 6.36 20.41 -4.76
C LYS A 113 5.08 19.79 -4.19
N VAL A 114 4.73 20.11 -2.95
CA VAL A 114 3.45 19.72 -2.35
C VAL A 114 2.40 20.73 -2.82
N LEU A 115 1.36 20.22 -3.49
CA LEU A 115 0.21 20.99 -3.98
C LEU A 115 -0.61 21.60 -2.84
#